data_AF-A0A2E8F1M7-F1
#
_entry.id   AF-A0A2E8F1M7-F1
#
_cell.length_a   1.000
_cell.length_b   1.000
_cell.length_c   1.000
_cell.angle_alpha   90.00
_cell.angle_beta   90.00
_cell.angle_gamma   90.00
#
_symmetry.space_group_name_H-M   'P 1'
#
loop_
_entity.id
_entity.type
_entity.pdbx_description
1 polymer ?
#
loop_
_entity_poly.entity_id
_entity_poly.type
_entity_poly.pdbx_seq_one_letter_code
_entity_poly.pdbx_strand_id
1 'polypeptide(L)'
;MPLLFHESPKYLLTSESVTEGHPDKLCDQISDAVLDAVLKDDPMGRVACETATTNGLVVVMGEITTTAYVDVPGIVRETLRNAGYTNAEYGIDAKSCGVSVSIQEQSPDISAGVSTALETRGGQGGLSDEELDKIGAGDQGMMVGFACDETPELMPLTVSLSQQLVRQLALVRKEGALPYLRPDGKSQVTVEYRYGKPHRVDTVVISAQHSPDVSNDQITKDITEQVIKKIVP
;
A
#
# COMPACT_ATOMS: atom_id res chain seq x y z
N MET A 1 28.86 10.69 22.71
CA MET A 1 28.45 10.83 21.30
C MET A 1 27.55 9.64 21.00
N PRO A 2 26.31 9.80 20.53
CA PRO A 2 25.52 8.64 20.10
C PRO A 2 26.32 7.89 19.04
N LEU A 3 26.49 6.58 19.20
CA LEU A 3 27.18 5.75 18.22
C LEU A 3 26.37 5.77 16.92
N LEU A 4 27.05 5.94 15.78
CA LEU A 4 26.40 5.80 14.48
C LEU A 4 25.92 4.36 14.31
N PHE A 5 24.92 4.12 13.45
CA PHE A 5 24.32 2.80 13.25
C PHE A 5 25.37 1.69 12.97
N HIS A 6 26.39 2.01 12.17
CA HIS A 6 27.49 1.09 11.82
C HIS A 6 28.55 0.91 12.93
N GLU A 7 28.52 1.73 13.98
CA GLU A 7 29.44 1.66 15.12
C GLU A 7 28.81 1.00 16.35
N SER A 8 27.48 0.83 16.35
CA SER A 8 26.76 0.27 17.50
C SER A 8 26.97 -1.24 17.63
N PRO A 9 27.43 -1.75 18.80
CA PRO A 9 27.58 -3.19 19.03
C PRO A 9 26.24 -3.92 19.14
N LYS A 10 25.15 -3.19 19.42
CA LYS A 10 23.79 -3.71 19.45
C LYS A 10 22.81 -2.58 19.16
N TYR A 11 21.98 -2.76 18.15
CA TYR A 11 20.90 -1.85 17.79
C TYR A 11 19.66 -2.67 17.42
N LEU A 12 18.49 -2.31 17.96
CA LEU A 12 17.23 -2.94 17.58
C LEU A 12 16.49 -2.01 16.63
N LEU A 13 16.22 -2.49 15.42
CA LEU A 13 15.43 -1.78 14.43
C LEU A 13 14.14 -2.55 14.15
N THR A 14 13.04 -1.84 14.01
CA THR A 14 11.72 -2.42 13.82
C THR A 14 11.07 -1.84 12.56
N SER A 15 10.41 -2.70 11.80
CA SER A 15 9.50 -2.29 10.72
C SER A 15 8.23 -3.12 10.78
N GLU A 16 7.15 -2.58 10.22
CA GLU A 16 5.84 -3.23 10.18
C GLU A 16 5.27 -3.25 8.76
N SER A 17 4.20 -4.01 8.58
CA SER A 17 3.44 -4.06 7.33
C SER A 17 2.02 -4.55 7.63
N VAL A 18 1.11 -4.36 6.68
CA VAL A 18 -0.29 -4.77 6.79
C VAL A 18 -0.73 -5.52 5.53
N THR A 19 -1.74 -6.38 5.65
CA THR A 19 -2.28 -7.14 4.53
C THR A 19 -3.04 -6.24 3.56
N GLU A 20 -3.33 -6.78 2.38
CA GLU A 20 -4.29 -6.22 1.41
C GLU A 20 -5.71 -6.00 1.99
N GLY A 21 -6.04 -6.63 3.13
CA GLY A 21 -7.33 -6.45 3.79
C GLY A 21 -7.36 -5.29 4.78
N HIS A 22 -6.22 -4.71 5.14
CA HIS A 22 -6.21 -3.56 6.06
C HIS A 22 -7.00 -2.38 5.46
N PRO A 23 -7.85 -1.68 6.23
CA PRO A 23 -8.73 -0.63 5.68
C PRO A 23 -7.96 0.45 4.91
N ASP A 24 -6.82 0.91 5.42
CA ASP A 24 -6.01 1.90 4.70
C ASP A 24 -5.46 1.33 3.38
N LYS A 25 -5.06 0.04 3.35
CA LYS A 25 -4.62 -0.61 2.11
C LYS A 25 -5.76 -0.92 1.16
N LEU A 26 -7.00 -1.08 1.63
CA LEU A 26 -8.16 -1.13 0.75
C LEU A 26 -8.36 0.23 0.07
N CYS A 27 -8.22 1.34 0.81
CA CYS A 27 -8.30 2.68 0.24
C CYS A 27 -7.24 2.90 -0.84
N ASP A 28 -5.99 2.52 -0.57
CA ASP A 28 -4.90 2.58 -1.56
C ASP A 28 -5.26 1.77 -2.82
N GLN A 29 -5.66 0.51 -2.65
CA GLN A 29 -6.02 -0.38 -3.78
C GLN A 29 -7.21 0.12 -4.59
N ILE A 30 -8.22 0.73 -3.95
CA ILE A 30 -9.38 1.29 -4.66
C ILE A 30 -8.95 2.53 -5.45
N SER A 31 -8.15 3.40 -4.85
CA SER A 31 -7.67 4.62 -5.49
C SER A 31 -6.81 4.29 -6.71
N ASP A 32 -5.89 3.33 -6.58
CA ASP A 32 -5.06 2.84 -7.68
C ASP A 32 -5.87 2.07 -8.73
N ALA A 33 -6.91 1.31 -8.35
CA ALA A 33 -7.76 0.64 -9.33
C ALA A 33 -8.61 1.64 -10.16
N VAL A 34 -8.98 2.78 -9.58
CA VAL A 34 -9.58 3.89 -10.34
C VAL A 34 -8.56 4.53 -11.28
N LEU A 35 -7.32 4.74 -10.83
CA LEU A 35 -6.21 5.19 -11.68
C LEU A 35 -5.99 4.24 -12.87
N ASP A 36 -5.90 2.93 -12.62
CA ASP A 36 -5.72 1.91 -13.66
C ASP A 36 -6.85 1.95 -14.69
N ALA A 37 -8.10 2.10 -14.24
CA ALA A 37 -9.27 2.19 -15.11
C ALA A 37 -9.24 3.44 -16.01
N VAL A 38 -8.75 4.57 -15.50
CA VAL A 38 -8.52 5.78 -16.30
C VAL A 38 -7.40 5.55 -17.30
N LEU A 39 -6.22 5.14 -16.84
CA LEU A 39 -5.01 5.03 -17.68
C LEU A 39 -5.13 3.96 -18.77
N LYS A 40 -6.01 2.98 -18.58
CA LYS A 40 -6.31 1.95 -19.58
C LYS A 40 -6.89 2.54 -20.87
N ASP A 41 -7.83 3.47 -20.76
CA ASP A 41 -8.55 4.04 -21.90
C ASP A 41 -8.08 5.47 -22.24
N ASP A 42 -7.44 6.15 -21.28
CA ASP A 42 -6.86 7.49 -21.43
C ASP A 42 -5.50 7.58 -20.72
N PRO A 43 -4.40 7.23 -21.42
CA PRO A 43 -3.05 7.26 -20.85
C PRO A 43 -2.57 8.64 -20.41
N MET A 44 -3.24 9.72 -20.84
CA MET A 44 -2.95 11.11 -20.47
C MET A 44 -3.92 11.63 -19.40
N GLY A 45 -4.84 10.79 -18.92
CA GLY A 45 -5.77 11.11 -17.85
C GLY A 45 -5.03 11.50 -16.57
N ARG A 46 -5.54 12.54 -15.89
CA ARG A 46 -4.99 13.03 -14.62
C ARG A 46 -5.90 12.59 -13.50
N VAL A 47 -5.32 11.92 -12.51
CA VAL A 47 -6.07 11.30 -11.42
C VAL A 47 -5.43 11.68 -10.09
N ALA A 48 -6.21 12.34 -9.24
CA ALA A 48 -5.97 12.47 -7.81
C ALA A 48 -7.21 11.88 -7.12
N CYS A 49 -7.19 10.55 -6.95
CA CYS A 49 -8.31 9.78 -6.39
C CYS A 49 -8.01 9.46 -4.92
N GLU A 50 -8.89 9.87 -4.04
CA GLU A 50 -8.82 9.64 -2.61
C GLU A 50 -9.95 8.69 -2.21
N THR A 51 -9.62 7.69 -1.39
CA THR A 51 -10.60 6.77 -0.85
C THR A 51 -10.59 6.78 0.67
N ALA A 52 -11.77 6.82 1.28
CA ALA A 52 -11.96 6.59 2.70
C ALA A 52 -12.96 5.45 2.91
N THR A 53 -12.73 4.61 3.91
CA THR A 53 -13.61 3.50 4.22
C THR A 53 -13.92 3.42 5.71
N THR A 54 -15.14 2.98 6.01
CA THR A 54 -15.59 2.63 7.36
C THR A 54 -16.63 1.50 7.27
N ASN A 55 -17.22 1.11 8.39
CA ASN A 55 -18.19 0.01 8.43
C ASN A 55 -19.35 0.25 7.45
N GLY A 56 -19.42 -0.60 6.42
CA GLY A 56 -20.48 -0.57 5.41
C GLY A 56 -20.45 0.60 4.42
N LEU A 57 -19.42 1.45 4.42
CA LEU A 57 -19.35 2.61 3.52
C LEU A 57 -17.94 2.81 2.95
N VAL A 58 -17.88 2.97 1.63
CA VAL A 58 -16.71 3.47 0.90
C VAL A 58 -17.05 4.83 0.30
N VAL A 59 -16.17 5.80 0.51
CA VAL A 59 -16.23 7.14 -0.09
C VAL A 59 -15.06 7.29 -1.05
N VAL A 60 -15.34 7.56 -2.32
CA VAL A 60 -14.34 7.87 -3.35
C VAL A 60 -14.52 9.33 -3.75
N MET A 61 -13.45 10.11 -3.67
CA MET A 61 -13.47 11.55 -3.89
C MET A 61 -12.18 12.03 -4.54
N GLY A 62 -12.14 13.29 -4.99
CA GLY A 62 -10.95 13.92 -5.53
C GLY A 62 -11.16 14.51 -6.92
N GLU A 63 -10.08 14.61 -7.68
CA GLU A 63 -10.02 15.33 -8.94
C GLU A 63 -9.58 14.39 -10.07
N ILE A 64 -10.44 14.18 -11.06
CA ILE A 64 -10.14 13.35 -12.23
C ILE A 64 -10.44 14.14 -13.51
N THR A 65 -9.44 14.27 -14.37
CA THR A 65 -9.58 14.84 -15.71
C THR A 65 -9.25 13.76 -16.73
N THR A 66 -10.27 13.26 -17.41
CA THR A 66 -10.13 12.17 -18.39
C THR A 66 -11.26 12.18 -19.40
N THR A 67 -11.04 11.55 -20.55
CA THR A 67 -12.08 11.21 -21.53
C THR A 67 -12.68 9.82 -21.31
N ALA A 68 -12.10 9.00 -20.43
CA ALA A 68 -12.57 7.66 -20.12
C ALA A 68 -13.83 7.65 -19.26
N TYR A 69 -14.65 6.61 -19.41
CA TYR A 69 -15.74 6.30 -18.49
C TYR A 69 -15.26 5.29 -17.45
N VAL A 70 -15.45 5.58 -16.16
CA VAL A 70 -15.01 4.74 -15.05
C VAL A 70 -16.19 4.33 -14.17
N ASP A 71 -16.46 3.02 -14.09
CA ASP A 71 -17.45 2.45 -13.15
C ASP A 71 -16.83 2.32 -11.75
N VAL A 72 -16.74 3.45 -11.04
CA VAL A 72 -16.18 3.52 -9.68
C VAL A 72 -16.89 2.56 -8.71
N PRO A 73 -18.23 2.48 -8.65
CA PRO A 73 -18.90 1.48 -7.82
C PRO A 73 -18.53 0.05 -8.16
N GLY A 74 -18.41 -0.31 -9.43
CA GLY A 74 -17.95 -1.63 -9.87
C GLY A 74 -16.55 -1.95 -9.34
N ILE A 75 -15.61 -1.01 -9.51
CA ILE A 75 -14.21 -1.13 -9.05
C ILE A 75 -14.15 -1.34 -7.54
N VAL A 76 -14.83 -0.50 -6.75
CA VAL A 76 -14.87 -0.63 -5.28
C VAL A 76 -15.31 -2.04 -4.86
N ARG A 77 -16.38 -2.54 -5.47
CA ARG A 77 -16.93 -3.87 -5.14
C ARG A 77 -15.99 -5.00 -5.55
N GLU A 78 -15.29 -4.85 -6.67
CA GLU A 78 -14.32 -5.84 -7.12
C GLU A 78 -13.07 -5.86 -6.25
N THR A 79 -12.52 -4.70 -5.89
CA THR A 79 -11.38 -4.59 -4.98
C THR A 79 -11.69 -5.20 -3.61
N LEU A 80 -12.85 -4.88 -3.01
CA LEU A 80 -13.29 -5.51 -1.76
C LEU A 80 -13.41 -7.04 -1.87
N ARG A 81 -13.96 -7.54 -2.98
CA ARG A 81 -14.09 -8.98 -3.24
C ARG A 81 -12.74 -9.66 -3.34
N ASN A 82 -11.80 -9.05 -4.07
CA ASN A 82 -10.45 -9.59 -4.27
C ASN A 82 -9.65 -9.62 -2.97
N ALA A 83 -9.85 -8.63 -2.09
CA ALA A 83 -9.31 -8.62 -0.73
C ALA A 83 -9.95 -9.69 0.18
N GLY A 84 -11.18 -10.13 -0.12
CA GLY A 84 -11.90 -11.18 0.60
C GLY A 84 -13.01 -10.66 1.53
N TYR A 85 -13.45 -9.41 1.36
CA TYR A 85 -14.60 -8.86 2.07
C TYR A 85 -15.91 -9.23 1.37
N THR A 86 -16.34 -10.48 1.58
CA THR A 86 -17.55 -11.06 0.97
C THR A 86 -18.59 -11.50 2.01
N ASN A 87 -18.43 -11.07 3.26
CA ASN A 87 -19.34 -11.38 4.37
C ASN A 87 -19.45 -10.15 5.28
N ALA A 88 -20.68 -9.73 5.58
CA ALA A 88 -20.96 -8.56 6.40
C ALA A 88 -20.39 -8.65 7.82
N GLU A 89 -20.21 -9.87 8.36
CA GLU A 89 -19.59 -10.10 9.67
C GLU A 89 -18.11 -9.70 9.74
N TYR A 90 -17.47 -9.41 8.60
CA TYR A 90 -16.07 -8.99 8.54
C TYR A 90 -15.91 -7.47 8.72
N GLY A 91 -17.03 -6.72 8.82
CA GLY A 91 -17.10 -5.27 9.03
C GLY A 91 -17.50 -4.49 7.77
N ILE A 92 -17.16 -5.01 6.59
CA ILE A 92 -17.60 -4.52 5.28
C ILE A 92 -17.81 -5.70 4.33
N ASP A 93 -18.76 -5.55 3.39
CA ASP A 93 -19.08 -6.56 2.39
C ASP A 93 -19.24 -5.93 1.01
N ALA A 94 -18.52 -6.47 0.02
CA ALA A 94 -18.51 -6.01 -1.36
C ALA A 94 -19.90 -5.93 -1.99
N LYS A 95 -20.87 -6.76 -1.55
CA LYS A 95 -22.22 -6.76 -2.13
C LYS A 95 -23.14 -5.70 -1.51
N SER A 96 -23.06 -5.52 -0.19
CA SER A 96 -24.01 -4.68 0.56
C SER A 96 -23.46 -3.31 0.96
N CYS A 97 -22.17 -3.04 0.84
CA CYS A 97 -21.62 -1.74 1.19
C CYS A 97 -22.22 -0.60 0.34
N GLY A 98 -22.40 0.55 0.99
CA GLY A 98 -22.67 1.81 0.32
C GLY A 98 -21.40 2.31 -0.37
N VAL A 99 -21.57 2.92 -1.54
CA VAL A 99 -20.48 3.58 -2.28
C VAL A 99 -20.93 5.01 -2.56
N SER A 100 -20.19 5.98 -2.04
CA SER A 100 -20.39 7.41 -2.27
C SER A 100 -19.29 7.93 -3.18
N VAL A 101 -19.66 8.55 -4.31
CA VAL A 101 -18.71 9.09 -5.28
C VAL A 101 -18.87 10.61 -5.32
N SER A 102 -17.79 11.35 -5.04
CA SER A 102 -17.72 12.82 -5.06
C SER A 102 -16.45 13.25 -5.80
N ILE A 103 -16.44 13.01 -7.12
CA ILE A 103 -15.31 13.33 -8.00
C ILE A 103 -15.65 14.57 -8.83
N GLN A 104 -14.71 15.49 -8.93
CA GLN A 104 -14.80 16.70 -9.77
C GLN A 104 -13.64 16.75 -10.78
N GLU A 105 -13.72 17.66 -11.75
CA GLU A 105 -12.59 17.93 -12.67
C GLU A 105 -11.45 18.66 -11.94
N GLN A 106 -10.21 18.52 -12.43
CA GLN A 106 -9.05 19.21 -11.85
C GLN A 106 -9.21 20.73 -11.95
N SER A 107 -8.74 21.46 -10.93
CA SER A 107 -8.74 22.93 -10.97
C SER A 107 -8.00 23.47 -12.21
N PRO A 108 -8.59 24.41 -12.99
CA PRO A 108 -7.94 25.03 -14.14
C PRO A 108 -6.60 25.71 -13.80
N ASP A 109 -6.48 26.28 -12.60
CA ASP A 109 -5.26 26.95 -12.13
C ASP A 109 -4.10 25.95 -11.93
N ILE A 110 -4.40 24.77 -11.36
CA ILE A 110 -3.45 23.67 -11.21
C ILE A 110 -3.09 23.11 -12.59
N SER A 111 -4.10 22.88 -13.43
CA SER A 111 -3.90 22.34 -14.78
C SER A 111 -2.98 23.23 -15.60
N ALA A 112 -3.13 24.56 -15.56
CA ALA A 112 -2.25 25.50 -16.24
C ALA A 112 -0.81 25.49 -15.69
N GLY A 113 -0.65 25.28 -14.38
CA GLY A 113 0.65 25.19 -13.72
C GLY A 113 1.45 23.94 -14.10
N VAL A 114 0.77 22.81 -14.28
CA VAL A 114 1.39 21.52 -14.61
C VAL A 114 1.62 21.37 -16.11
N SER A 115 0.63 21.76 -16.92
CA SER A 115 0.66 21.57 -18.39
C SER A 115 1.76 22.39 -19.07
N THR A 116 2.26 23.43 -18.41
CA THR A 116 3.35 24.25 -18.93
C THR A 116 4.30 24.60 -17.79
N ALA A 117 5.50 24.04 -17.83
CA ALA A 117 6.55 24.29 -16.85
C ALA A 117 6.88 25.78 -16.73
N LEU A 118 7.41 26.21 -15.58
CA LEU A 118 7.70 27.62 -15.31
C LEU A 118 8.80 28.15 -16.26
N GLU A 119 9.78 27.30 -16.54
CA GLU A 119 10.92 27.49 -17.44
C GLU A 119 10.44 27.83 -18.85
N THR A 120 9.33 27.21 -19.29
CA THR A 120 8.66 27.49 -20.56
C THR A 120 7.83 28.77 -20.51
N ARG A 121 7.13 29.06 -19.41
CA ARG A 121 6.31 30.28 -19.23
C ARG A 121 7.14 31.57 -19.13
N GLY A 122 8.36 31.49 -18.60
CA GLY A 122 9.22 32.65 -18.31
C GLY A 122 10.04 33.21 -19.48
N GLY A 123 9.97 32.62 -20.68
CA GLY A 123 10.59 33.14 -21.91
C GLY A 123 12.13 33.09 -21.96
N GLN A 124 12.80 32.39 -21.03
CA GLN A 124 14.26 32.18 -21.04
C GLN A 124 14.64 30.95 -21.91
N GLY A 125 14.06 30.86 -23.11
CA GLY A 125 14.16 29.70 -23.98
C GLY A 125 15.52 29.60 -24.67
N GLY A 126 16.40 28.77 -24.10
CA GLY A 126 17.70 28.46 -24.67
C GLY A 126 18.10 27.01 -24.50
N LEU A 127 17.18 26.04 -24.55
CA LEU A 127 17.50 24.61 -24.57
C LEU A 127 16.46 23.85 -25.42
N SER A 128 16.92 23.20 -26.49
CA SER A 128 16.32 22.02 -27.13
C SER A 128 16.73 20.77 -26.32
N ASP A 129 16.08 19.61 -26.28
CA ASP A 129 14.97 18.98 -27.01
C ASP A 129 14.07 18.24 -25.98
N GLU A 130 12.89 17.80 -26.43
CA GLU A 130 12.00 16.77 -25.83
C GLU A 130 10.93 17.21 -24.80
N GLU A 131 9.77 16.56 -24.91
CA GLU A 131 8.50 16.86 -24.23
C GLU A 131 8.57 16.90 -22.69
N LEU A 132 9.67 16.43 -22.09
CA LEU A 132 9.89 16.35 -20.65
C LEU A 132 10.00 17.73 -19.98
N ASP A 133 10.59 18.71 -20.66
CA ASP A 133 10.76 20.07 -20.10
C ASP A 133 9.47 20.92 -20.20
N LYS A 134 8.41 20.37 -20.80
CA LYS A 134 7.11 21.06 -20.93
C LYS A 134 6.23 20.90 -19.69
N ILE A 135 6.42 19.85 -18.90
CA ILE A 135 5.54 19.51 -17.78
C ILE A 135 6.20 19.93 -16.47
N GLY A 136 5.54 20.81 -15.73
CA GLY A 136 5.98 21.21 -14.40
C GLY A 136 5.61 20.15 -13.35
N ALA A 137 6.26 20.23 -12.17
CA ALA A 137 5.82 19.44 -11.02
C ALA A 137 4.36 19.73 -10.65
N GLY A 138 3.61 18.69 -10.27
CA GLY A 138 2.21 18.77 -9.84
C GLY A 138 2.01 19.59 -8.55
N ASP A 139 3.02 19.54 -7.68
CA ASP A 139 3.09 20.27 -6.41
C ASP A 139 4.56 20.40 -5.98
N GLN A 140 4.83 21.20 -4.96
CA GLN A 140 6.13 21.22 -4.28
C GLN A 140 6.39 19.89 -3.55
N GLY A 141 7.64 19.43 -3.51
CA GLY A 141 7.95 18.16 -2.85
C GLY A 141 9.43 17.89 -2.64
N MET A 142 9.69 16.87 -1.82
CA MET A 142 11.01 16.28 -1.59
C MET A 142 10.88 14.76 -1.70
N MET A 143 11.80 14.12 -2.41
CA MET A 143 11.81 12.68 -2.64
C MET A 143 13.10 12.08 -2.09
N VAL A 144 13.01 10.93 -1.43
CA VAL A 144 14.16 10.18 -0.90
C VAL A 144 14.13 8.79 -1.49
N GLY A 145 15.21 8.41 -2.19
CA GLY A 145 15.47 7.03 -2.59
C GLY A 145 16.42 6.35 -1.61
N PHE A 146 16.19 5.08 -1.33
CA PHE A 146 17.05 4.27 -0.45
C PHE A 146 17.26 2.88 -1.05
N ALA A 147 18.48 2.34 -0.87
CA ALA A 147 18.83 0.96 -1.20
C ALA A 147 19.93 0.47 -0.26
N CYS A 148 19.96 -0.83 0.05
CA CYS A 148 21.03 -1.47 0.81
C CYS A 148 21.20 -2.92 0.35
N ASP A 149 22.32 -3.56 0.68
CA ASP A 149 22.64 -4.93 0.24
C ASP A 149 22.23 -6.02 1.26
N GLU A 150 21.36 -5.70 2.20
CA GLU A 150 20.90 -6.63 3.25
C GLU A 150 20.03 -7.78 2.69
N THR A 151 19.31 -7.55 1.59
CA THR A 151 18.45 -8.54 0.92
C THR A 151 18.63 -8.52 -0.60
N PRO A 152 18.26 -9.61 -1.32
CA PRO A 152 18.39 -9.68 -2.79
C PRO A 152 17.64 -8.58 -3.55
N GLU A 153 16.52 -8.11 -3.01
CA GLU A 153 15.69 -7.02 -3.55
C GLU A 153 16.15 -5.61 -3.13
N LEU A 154 17.33 -5.52 -2.51
CA LEU A 154 18.01 -4.29 -2.11
C LEU A 154 17.29 -3.42 -1.07
N MET A 155 16.54 -4.06 -0.17
CA MET A 155 15.74 -3.41 0.88
C MET A 155 16.22 -3.77 2.30
N PRO A 156 15.96 -2.95 3.33
CA PRO A 156 16.27 -3.33 4.71
C PRO A 156 15.59 -4.66 5.09
N LEU A 157 16.30 -5.52 5.81
CA LEU A 157 15.77 -6.83 6.17
C LEU A 157 14.47 -6.74 6.98
N THR A 158 14.34 -5.73 7.87
CA THR A 158 13.14 -5.53 8.70
C THR A 158 11.87 -5.35 7.88
N VAL A 159 11.89 -4.47 6.87
CA VAL A 159 10.71 -4.18 6.02
C VAL A 159 10.47 -5.29 5.01
N SER A 160 11.52 -5.92 4.50
CA SER A 160 11.38 -7.07 3.61
C SER A 160 10.64 -8.22 4.32
N LEU A 161 11.07 -8.59 5.52
CA LEU A 161 10.42 -9.65 6.30
C LEU A 161 8.98 -9.29 6.68
N SER A 162 8.71 -8.07 7.14
CA SER A 162 7.33 -7.66 7.50
C SER A 162 6.40 -7.74 6.28
N GLN A 163 6.82 -7.28 5.10
CA GLN A 163 6.02 -7.40 3.88
C GLN A 163 5.80 -8.85 3.44
N GLN A 164 6.83 -9.69 3.50
CA GLN A 164 6.72 -11.10 3.15
C GLN A 164 5.78 -11.86 4.11
N LEU A 165 5.79 -11.53 5.41
CA LEU A 165 4.90 -12.14 6.40
C LEU A 165 3.42 -11.85 6.12
N VAL A 166 3.05 -10.59 5.82
CA VAL A 166 1.64 -10.27 5.48
C VAL A 166 1.21 -10.83 4.13
N ARG A 167 2.13 -10.95 3.15
CA ARG A 167 1.86 -11.66 1.89
C ARG A 167 1.58 -13.14 2.15
N GLN A 168 2.40 -13.80 2.96
CA GLN A 168 2.20 -15.19 3.33
C GLN A 168 0.90 -15.39 4.12
N LEU A 169 0.57 -14.47 5.02
CA LEU A 169 -0.69 -14.48 5.77
C LEU A 169 -1.92 -14.38 4.84
N ALA A 170 -1.86 -13.52 3.83
CA ALA A 170 -2.92 -13.41 2.82
C ALA A 170 -3.00 -14.68 1.95
N LEU A 171 -1.86 -15.28 1.60
CA LEU A 171 -1.80 -16.50 0.79
C LEU A 171 -2.47 -17.68 1.50
N VAL A 172 -2.07 -17.98 2.73
CA VAL A 172 -2.62 -19.13 3.49
C VAL A 172 -4.12 -18.98 3.77
N ARG A 173 -4.62 -17.74 3.85
CA ARG A 173 -6.05 -17.44 3.89
C ARG A 173 -6.72 -17.75 2.54
N LYS A 174 -6.21 -17.18 1.44
CA LYS A 174 -6.80 -17.31 0.09
C LYS A 174 -6.79 -18.74 -0.42
N GLU A 175 -5.77 -19.52 -0.08
CA GLU A 175 -5.67 -20.94 -0.42
C GLU A 175 -6.51 -21.85 0.49
N GLY A 176 -7.11 -21.30 1.56
CA GLY A 176 -7.92 -22.05 2.51
C GLY A 176 -7.10 -22.97 3.42
N ALA A 177 -5.78 -22.82 3.47
CA ALA A 177 -4.91 -23.56 4.40
C ALA A 177 -5.24 -23.23 5.86
N LEU A 178 -5.56 -21.95 6.14
CA LEU A 178 -6.07 -21.47 7.43
C LEU A 178 -7.44 -20.79 7.21
N PRO A 179 -8.53 -21.57 7.09
CA PRO A 179 -9.83 -21.07 6.62
C PRO A 179 -10.56 -20.17 7.62
N TYR A 180 -10.10 -20.11 8.87
CA TYR A 180 -10.64 -19.22 9.88
C TYR A 180 -10.12 -17.79 9.78
N LEU A 181 -9.07 -17.54 8.97
CA LEU A 181 -8.52 -16.20 8.79
C LEU A 181 -9.47 -15.31 7.98
N ARG A 182 -9.55 -14.06 8.38
CA ARG A 182 -10.28 -12.98 7.69
C ARG A 182 -9.26 -12.01 7.05
N PRO A 183 -9.69 -11.07 6.19
CA PRO A 183 -8.76 -10.31 5.36
C PRO A 183 -7.75 -9.43 6.09
N ASP A 184 -8.13 -8.76 7.19
CA ASP A 184 -7.26 -7.81 7.89
C ASP A 184 -6.15 -8.53 8.67
N GLY A 185 -4.93 -8.02 8.58
CA GLY A 185 -3.77 -8.55 9.27
C GLY A 185 -2.59 -7.59 9.25
N LYS A 186 -1.73 -7.73 10.24
CA LYS A 186 -0.56 -6.88 10.50
C LYS A 186 0.63 -7.74 10.87
N SER A 187 1.81 -7.29 10.50
CA SER A 187 3.07 -7.87 10.96
C SER A 187 4.00 -6.78 11.46
N GLN A 188 4.83 -7.12 12.43
CA GLN A 188 5.92 -6.28 12.88
C GLN A 188 7.14 -7.17 13.16
N VAL A 189 8.30 -6.74 12.67
CA VAL A 189 9.56 -7.48 12.81
C VAL A 189 10.61 -6.56 13.42
N THR A 190 11.17 -6.98 14.54
CA THR A 190 12.34 -6.37 15.16
C THR A 190 13.56 -7.22 14.86
N VAL A 191 14.59 -6.62 14.28
CA VAL A 191 15.87 -7.26 13.99
C VAL A 191 16.94 -6.65 14.89
N GLU A 192 17.76 -7.51 15.51
CA GLU A 192 19.00 -7.08 16.14
C GLU A 192 20.05 -6.87 15.05
N TYR A 193 20.58 -5.66 14.99
CA TYR A 193 21.72 -5.28 14.18
C TYR A 193 22.97 -5.17 15.05
N ARG A 194 24.12 -5.53 14.47
CA ARG A 194 25.45 -5.33 15.05
C ARG A 194 26.36 -4.69 14.01
N TYR A 195 26.92 -3.54 14.34
CA TYR A 195 27.80 -2.77 13.46
C TYR A 195 27.19 -2.57 12.05
N GLY A 196 25.92 -2.19 12.02
CA GLY A 196 25.17 -1.92 10.79
C GLY A 196 24.74 -3.15 9.98
N LYS A 197 24.93 -4.38 10.49
CA LYS A 197 24.52 -5.62 9.79
C LYS A 197 23.43 -6.37 10.55
N PRO A 198 22.43 -6.96 9.87
CA PRO A 198 21.46 -7.84 10.51
C PRO A 198 22.16 -9.01 11.20
N HIS A 199 21.79 -9.29 12.45
CA HIS A 199 22.35 -10.38 13.23
C HIS A 199 21.36 -11.52 13.48
N ARG A 200 20.14 -11.19 13.93
CA ARG A 200 19.05 -12.16 14.12
C ARG A 200 17.71 -11.43 14.21
N VAL A 201 16.61 -12.12 13.89
CA VAL A 201 15.27 -11.64 14.24
C VAL A 201 15.08 -11.76 15.76
N ASP A 202 14.76 -10.63 16.42
CA ASP A 202 14.53 -10.55 17.86
C ASP A 202 13.09 -10.86 18.23
N THR A 203 12.15 -10.29 17.48
CA THR A 203 10.72 -10.39 17.78
C THR A 203 9.92 -10.30 16.50
N VAL A 204 8.92 -11.18 16.39
CA VAL A 204 7.90 -11.13 15.35
C VAL A 204 6.55 -11.01 16.04
N VAL A 205 5.75 -10.05 15.60
CA VAL A 205 4.34 -9.90 16.01
C VAL A 205 3.50 -10.08 14.76
N ILE A 206 2.49 -10.96 14.85
CA ILE A 206 1.43 -11.08 13.86
C ILE A 206 0.11 -10.82 14.56
N SER A 207 -0.67 -9.89 14.02
CA SER A 207 -2.08 -9.72 14.36
C SER A 207 -2.89 -10.11 13.15
N ALA A 208 -3.81 -11.06 13.28
CA ALA A 208 -4.61 -11.53 12.16
C ALA A 208 -6.07 -11.52 12.56
N GLN A 209 -6.94 -10.97 11.73
CA GLN A 209 -8.38 -11.05 11.92
C GLN A 209 -8.82 -12.51 11.71
N HIS A 210 -9.68 -13.03 12.57
CA HIS A 210 -10.07 -14.44 12.54
C HIS A 210 -11.52 -14.68 12.98
N SER A 211 -12.03 -15.88 12.71
CA SER A 211 -13.30 -16.38 13.26
C SER A 211 -13.26 -16.44 14.80
N PRO A 212 -14.35 -16.13 15.52
CA PRO A 212 -14.40 -16.31 16.98
C PRO A 212 -14.30 -17.78 17.42
N ASP A 213 -14.47 -18.74 16.51
CA ASP A 213 -14.52 -20.18 16.85
C ASP A 213 -13.14 -20.83 17.01
N VAL A 214 -12.06 -20.15 16.61
CA VAL A 214 -10.68 -20.67 16.72
C VAL A 214 -10.01 -20.21 18.02
N SER A 215 -9.27 -21.10 18.69
CA SER A 215 -8.54 -20.76 19.91
C SER A 215 -7.22 -20.07 19.64
N ASN A 216 -6.77 -19.22 20.58
CA ASN A 216 -5.46 -18.56 20.49
C ASN A 216 -4.28 -19.56 20.39
N ASP A 217 -4.38 -20.72 21.04
CA ASP A 217 -3.33 -21.75 20.96
C ASP A 217 -3.20 -22.31 19.54
N GLN A 218 -4.35 -22.55 18.87
CA GLN A 218 -4.37 -23.02 17.50
C GLN A 218 -3.85 -21.93 16.54
N ILE A 219 -4.29 -20.68 16.70
CA ILE A 219 -3.79 -19.54 15.91
C ILE A 219 -2.28 -19.42 16.06
N THR A 220 -1.76 -19.44 17.30
CA THR A 220 -0.33 -19.30 17.58
C THR A 220 0.48 -20.39 16.89
N LYS A 221 0.04 -21.65 16.99
CA LYS A 221 0.69 -22.78 16.33
C LYS A 221 0.69 -22.63 14.82
N ASP A 222 -0.48 -22.36 14.23
CA ASP A 222 -0.65 -22.29 12.78
C ASP A 222 0.12 -21.13 12.17
N ILE A 223 0.02 -19.94 12.74
CA ILE A 223 0.77 -18.76 12.28
C ILE A 223 2.28 -19.01 12.40
N THR A 224 2.73 -19.66 13.47
CA THR A 224 4.15 -20.00 13.62
C THR A 224 4.63 -20.94 12.51
N GLU A 225 3.90 -22.02 12.23
CA GLU A 225 4.32 -23.05 11.26
C GLU A 225 4.09 -22.66 9.79
N GLN A 226 2.95 -22.02 9.49
CA GLN A 226 2.51 -21.75 8.12
C GLN A 226 2.87 -20.35 7.63
N VAL A 227 3.22 -19.43 8.54
CA VAL A 227 3.56 -18.04 8.19
C VAL A 227 4.99 -17.72 8.62
N ILE A 228 5.30 -17.73 9.92
CA ILE A 228 6.59 -17.23 10.43
C ILE A 228 7.75 -18.11 9.95
N LYS A 229 7.70 -19.43 10.20
CA LYS A 229 8.77 -20.36 9.81
C LYS A 229 8.93 -20.56 8.29
N LYS A 230 7.98 -20.10 7.49
CA LYS A 230 8.07 -20.13 6.03
C LYS A 230 8.86 -18.96 5.47
N ILE A 231 8.92 -17.86 6.20
CA ILE A 231 9.46 -16.58 5.73
C ILE A 231 10.74 -16.20 6.48
N VAL A 232 10.76 -16.34 7.80
CA VAL A 232 11.91 -15.99 8.62
C VAL A 232 12.98 -17.08 8.49
N PRO A 233 14.20 -16.75 8.00
CA PRO A 233 15.30 -17.71 7.83
C PRO A 233 15.87 -18.27 9.13
#